data_AF-A0A3D1UU77-F1
#
_entry.id   AF-A0A3D1UU77-F1
#
_cell.length_a   1.000
_cell.length_b   1.000
_cell.length_c   1.000
_cell.angle_alpha   90.00
_cell.angle_beta   90.00
_cell.angle_gamma   90.00
#
_symmetry.space_group_name_H-M   'P 1'
#
loop_
_entity.id
_entity.type
_entity.pdbx_description
1 polymer ?
#
loop_
_entity_poly.entity_id
_entity_poly.type
_entity_poly.pdbx_seq_one_letter_code
_entity_poly.pdbx_strand_id
1 'polypeptide(L)'
;MRQVTIQQADSKAEELTVLKANLHTHTTNSDGTFSPSEVIGFYADAGYDVLAFTDHRTTNRVSEYDAEGMTLLSGIELHPAGPRGIPWHILAIGIPENFSCTHPESGQQAVDAVRQAGGVAFAAHPYWCGFTAAEVMTLNGIAGIEVYNTSTRYIGKEYNMTIWDETLDAGRNYTALAVDDVHGKPDLFRGWTMICAKSRQCKDILDALRNGSFYATQGPEFHRLSFHDGIFEAEFTPCAAAVLVGRQSSGYCAAIEAPDGPGTGREVSQMRIDLRQAQPGSYFRCQLRDASGRMAWSNPFRI
;
A
#
# COMPACT_ATOMS: atom_id res chain seq x y z
N MET A 1 -3.49 16.47 -15.22
CA MET A 1 -3.60 16.29 -13.76
C MET A 1 -4.78 15.36 -13.54
N ARG A 2 -4.55 14.09 -13.14
CA ARG A 2 -5.64 13.13 -12.86
C ARG A 2 -6.10 13.38 -11.42
N GLN A 3 -7.33 13.84 -11.23
CA GLN A 3 -7.93 14.05 -9.91
C GLN A 3 -8.62 12.75 -9.49
N VAL A 4 -8.19 12.15 -8.38
CA VAL A 4 -8.91 11.05 -7.74
C VAL A 4 -9.52 11.60 -6.46
N THR A 5 -10.84 11.49 -6.34
CA THR A 5 -11.56 11.84 -5.12
C THR A 5 -11.81 10.56 -4.33
N ILE A 6 -11.17 10.43 -3.16
CA ILE A 6 -11.51 9.42 -2.15
C ILE A 6 -12.40 10.14 -1.13
N GLN A 7 -13.71 9.91 -1.20
CA GLN A 7 -14.66 10.46 -0.22
C GLN A 7 -15.13 9.37 0.73
N GLN A 8 -14.76 9.50 2.00
CA GLN A 8 -15.50 8.93 3.12
C GLN A 8 -16.48 10.00 3.63
N ALA A 9 -17.67 9.58 4.06
CA ALA A 9 -18.78 10.46 4.45
C ALA A 9 -18.33 11.63 5.36
N ASP A 10 -18.89 12.82 5.11
CA ASP A 10 -18.70 14.11 5.80
C ASP A 10 -17.46 14.98 5.49
N SER A 11 -16.68 14.68 4.44
CA SER A 11 -15.61 15.60 3.98
C SER A 11 -15.99 16.42 2.74
N LYS A 12 -15.80 17.75 2.80
CA LYS A 12 -15.84 18.62 1.60
C LYS A 12 -14.84 18.08 0.58
N ALA A 13 -15.19 18.09 -0.71
CA ALA A 13 -14.29 17.71 -1.80
C ALA A 13 -13.09 18.68 -1.83
N GLU A 14 -12.00 18.33 -1.16
CA GLU A 14 -10.70 18.96 -1.33
C GLU A 14 -10.07 18.43 -2.62
N GLU A 15 -9.46 19.32 -3.40
CA GLU A 15 -8.73 18.94 -4.61
C GLU A 15 -7.43 18.22 -4.20
N LEU A 16 -7.39 16.90 -4.39
CA LEU A 16 -6.21 16.08 -4.10
C LEU A 16 -5.37 15.86 -5.35
N THR A 17 -4.05 15.91 -5.16
CA THR A 17 -3.07 15.46 -6.15
C THR A 17 -2.83 13.96 -5.99
N VAL A 18 -2.85 13.24 -7.11
CA VAL A 18 -2.53 11.82 -7.14
C VAL A 18 -1.05 11.65 -7.48
N LEU A 19 -0.32 10.96 -6.60
CA LEU A 19 1.13 10.82 -6.64
C LEU A 19 1.48 9.34 -6.74
N LYS A 20 2.21 8.95 -7.79
CA LYS A 20 2.73 7.59 -7.97
C LYS A 20 3.95 7.38 -7.08
N ALA A 21 3.91 6.40 -6.18
CA ALA A 21 4.91 6.21 -5.15
C ALA A 21 5.45 4.78 -5.10
N ASN A 22 6.77 4.63 -5.02
CA ASN A 22 7.38 3.41 -4.48
C ASN A 22 7.85 3.68 -3.05
N LEU A 23 7.44 2.81 -2.12
CA LEU A 23 7.65 3.00 -0.69
C LEU A 23 8.59 1.96 -0.07
N HIS A 24 9.15 1.06 -0.89
CA HIS A 24 10.10 0.04 -0.45
C HIS A 24 11.24 -0.06 -1.49
N THR A 25 12.42 0.40 -1.12
CA THR A 25 13.56 0.57 -2.02
C THR A 25 14.86 0.30 -1.27
N HIS A 26 15.69 -0.59 -1.83
CA HIS A 26 17.06 -0.82 -1.36
C HIS A 26 18.08 -0.32 -2.37
N THR A 27 19.22 0.10 -1.86
CA THR A 27 20.32 0.65 -2.63
C THR A 27 21.63 -0.04 -2.24
N THR A 28 22.74 0.41 -2.83
CA THR A 28 24.08 -0.02 -2.39
C THR A 28 24.42 0.35 -0.93
N ASN A 29 23.55 1.11 -0.24
CA ASN A 29 23.72 1.42 1.18
C ASN A 29 23.25 0.27 2.11
N SER A 30 22.45 -0.68 1.61
CA SER A 30 22.29 -2.02 2.20
C SER A 30 22.75 -3.11 1.25
N ASP A 31 21.83 -3.69 0.49
CA ASP A 31 21.97 -4.91 -0.30
C ASP A 31 21.34 -4.79 -1.70
N GLY A 32 20.88 -3.59 -2.06
CA GLY A 32 20.50 -3.25 -3.42
C GLY A 32 21.73 -3.15 -4.34
N THR A 33 21.49 -3.36 -5.63
CA THR A 33 22.53 -3.35 -6.67
C THR A 33 22.75 -1.98 -7.33
N PHE A 34 21.86 -1.03 -7.07
CA PHE A 34 21.91 0.32 -7.64
C PHE A 34 22.27 1.34 -6.57
N SER A 35 23.09 2.33 -6.94
CA SER A 35 23.36 3.48 -6.08
C SER A 35 22.10 4.33 -5.87
N PRO A 36 22.03 5.11 -4.77
CA PRO A 36 20.89 6.01 -4.54
C PRO A 36 20.54 6.91 -5.73
N SER A 37 21.54 7.48 -6.41
CA SER A 37 21.33 8.33 -7.58
C SER A 37 20.80 7.57 -8.80
N GLU A 38 21.28 6.35 -9.05
CA GLU A 38 20.74 5.52 -10.16
C GLU A 38 19.27 5.18 -9.92
N VAL A 39 18.93 4.80 -8.68
CA VAL A 39 17.54 4.49 -8.32
C VAL A 39 16.64 5.71 -8.52
N ILE A 40 17.07 6.90 -8.08
CA ILE A 40 16.31 8.15 -8.31
C ILE A 40 16.05 8.34 -9.80
N GLY A 41 17.09 8.27 -10.64
CA GLY A 41 16.96 8.44 -12.09
C GLY A 41 15.98 7.43 -12.69
N PHE A 42 16.04 6.15 -12.30
CA PHE A 42 15.11 5.13 -12.81
C PHE A 42 13.64 5.45 -12.48
N TYR A 43 13.35 5.87 -11.24
CA TYR A 43 11.98 6.17 -10.83
C TYR A 43 11.49 7.50 -11.41
N ALA A 44 12.35 8.51 -11.53
CA ALA A 44 12.04 9.77 -12.21
C ALA A 44 11.69 9.53 -13.68
N ASP A 45 12.52 8.77 -14.42
CA ASP A 45 12.28 8.38 -15.81
C ASP A 45 10.99 7.57 -15.99
N ALA A 46 10.62 6.76 -14.98
CA ALA A 46 9.38 5.99 -14.96
C ALA A 46 8.14 6.78 -14.50
N GLY A 47 8.29 8.10 -14.29
CA GLY A 47 7.21 9.02 -13.96
C GLY A 47 6.64 8.82 -12.54
N TYR A 48 7.47 8.39 -11.59
CA TYR A 48 7.08 8.40 -10.18
C TYR A 48 7.16 9.82 -9.63
N ASP A 49 6.33 10.09 -8.61
CA ASP A 49 6.29 11.37 -7.91
C ASP A 49 6.95 11.28 -6.52
N VAL A 50 6.99 10.08 -5.93
CA VAL A 50 7.50 9.85 -4.57
C VAL A 50 8.34 8.59 -4.54
N LEU A 51 9.49 8.67 -3.87
CA LEU A 51 10.38 7.53 -3.66
C LEU A 51 10.83 7.52 -2.19
N ALA A 52 10.53 6.44 -1.47
CA ALA A 52 11.08 6.21 -0.14
C ALA A 52 12.34 5.36 -0.21
N PHE A 53 13.39 5.79 0.48
CA PHE A 53 14.60 5.00 0.70
C PHE A 53 14.46 4.20 1.97
N THR A 54 14.54 2.88 1.90
CA THR A 54 14.24 1.99 3.03
C THR A 54 15.28 0.90 3.19
N ASP A 55 16.55 1.23 2.94
CA ASP A 55 17.68 0.32 3.14
C ASP A 55 17.63 -0.35 4.53
N HIS A 56 18.12 -1.58 4.60
CA HIS A 56 18.09 -2.37 5.81
C HIS A 56 18.87 -1.72 6.96
N ARG A 57 18.18 -1.46 8.08
CA ARG A 57 18.79 -1.00 9.35
C ARG A 57 19.63 0.28 9.23
N THR A 58 19.48 1.04 8.15
CA THR A 58 20.15 2.32 7.95
C THR A 58 19.21 3.32 7.30
N THR A 59 19.37 4.59 7.65
CA THR A 59 18.70 5.69 6.97
C THR A 59 19.60 6.26 5.89
N ASN A 60 18.99 6.99 4.96
CA ASN A 60 19.69 7.70 3.90
C ASN A 60 19.54 9.20 4.12
N ARG A 61 20.60 9.97 3.81
CA ARG A 61 20.54 11.43 3.79
C ARG A 61 19.88 11.91 2.50
N VAL A 62 18.58 11.67 2.38
CA VAL A 62 17.82 11.96 1.13
C VAL A 62 17.90 13.44 0.72
N SER A 63 18.13 14.34 1.68
CA SER A 63 18.38 15.77 1.47
C SER A 63 19.67 16.10 0.72
N GLU A 64 20.60 15.15 0.58
CA GLU A 64 21.85 15.32 -0.16
C GLU A 64 21.75 14.94 -1.64
N TYR A 65 20.67 14.30 -2.07
CA TYR A 65 20.47 13.88 -3.45
C TYR A 65 19.60 14.88 -4.22
N ASP A 66 19.85 15.02 -5.53
CA ASP A 66 18.87 15.64 -6.42
C ASP A 66 17.67 14.71 -6.56
N ALA A 67 16.47 15.21 -6.27
CA ALA A 67 15.24 14.43 -6.31
C ALA A 67 14.65 14.28 -7.72
N GLU A 68 15.23 14.95 -8.73
CA GLU A 68 14.77 14.90 -10.12
C GLU A 68 13.26 15.18 -10.29
N GLY A 69 12.73 16.08 -9.46
CA GLY A 69 11.32 16.50 -9.47
C GLY A 69 10.37 15.61 -8.66
N MET A 70 10.87 14.55 -8.03
CA MET A 70 10.15 13.73 -7.05
C MET A 70 10.22 14.32 -5.64
N THR A 71 9.44 13.74 -4.73
CA THR A 71 9.63 13.88 -3.29
C THR A 71 10.36 12.64 -2.77
N LEU A 72 11.59 12.80 -2.27
CA LEU A 72 12.31 11.73 -1.61
C LEU A 72 11.92 11.65 -0.13
N LEU A 73 11.57 10.47 0.34
CA LEU A 73 11.24 10.21 1.73
C LEU A 73 12.37 9.44 2.40
N SER A 74 12.86 9.96 3.51
CA SER A 74 13.74 9.22 4.42
C SER A 74 12.94 8.09 5.06
N GLY A 75 13.50 6.89 5.03
CA GLY A 75 12.94 5.69 5.61
C GLY A 75 14.01 4.68 5.99
N ILE A 76 13.56 3.52 6.44
CA ILE A 76 14.39 2.39 6.86
C ILE A 76 13.49 1.15 6.89
N GLU A 77 14.02 0.00 6.50
CA GLU A 77 13.41 -1.29 6.84
C GLU A 77 14.06 -1.82 8.12
N LEU A 78 13.25 -2.00 9.16
CA LEU A 78 13.66 -2.44 10.49
C LEU A 78 13.48 -3.95 10.64
N HIS A 79 14.43 -4.55 11.37
CA HIS A 79 14.53 -6.01 11.54
C HIS A 79 14.54 -6.46 13.02
N PRO A 80 13.56 -6.03 13.86
CA PRO A 80 13.53 -6.45 15.25
C PRO A 80 13.22 -7.94 15.39
N ALA A 81 13.53 -8.50 16.55
CA ALA A 81 13.11 -9.86 16.87
C ALA A 81 11.57 -9.97 16.87
N GLY A 82 11.08 -11.07 16.30
CA GLY A 82 9.66 -11.40 16.26
C GLY A 82 9.35 -12.78 16.83
N PRO A 83 8.05 -13.16 16.83
CA PRO A 83 7.59 -14.46 17.27
C PRO A 83 8.33 -15.62 16.59
N ARG A 84 8.45 -16.75 17.29
CA ARG A 84 9.10 -17.98 16.78
C ARG A 84 10.56 -17.79 16.35
N GLY A 85 11.21 -16.70 16.74
CA GLY A 85 12.58 -16.36 16.32
C GLY A 85 12.67 -15.83 14.88
N ILE A 86 11.54 -15.52 14.25
CA ILE A 86 11.47 -14.93 12.92
C ILE A 86 11.60 -13.40 13.08
N PRO A 87 12.58 -12.75 12.44
CA PRO A 87 12.69 -11.29 12.49
C PRO A 87 11.52 -10.65 11.74
N TRP A 88 10.99 -9.57 12.31
CA TRP A 88 10.05 -8.73 11.57
C TRP A 88 10.75 -8.02 10.42
N HIS A 89 10.01 -7.72 9.37
CA HIS A 89 10.37 -6.65 8.45
C HIS A 89 9.30 -5.56 8.58
N ILE A 90 9.72 -4.38 9.05
CA ILE A 90 8.83 -3.23 9.29
C ILE A 90 9.37 -2.06 8.50
N LEU A 91 8.56 -1.55 7.58
CA LEU A 91 8.85 -0.30 6.89
C LEU A 91 8.57 0.87 7.83
N ALA A 92 9.52 1.80 7.91
CA ALA A 92 9.37 3.08 8.56
C ALA A 92 9.54 4.18 7.52
N ILE A 93 8.46 4.91 7.23
CA ILE A 93 8.40 5.90 6.15
C ILE A 93 8.30 7.31 6.75
N GLY A 94 9.09 8.25 6.24
CA GLY A 94 9.06 9.65 6.66
C GLY A 94 9.65 9.92 8.04
N ILE A 95 10.63 9.11 8.45
CA ILE A 95 11.39 9.32 9.68
C ILE A 95 12.54 10.31 9.45
N PRO A 96 13.06 10.97 10.51
CA PRO A 96 14.25 11.83 10.40
C PRO A 96 15.47 11.08 9.83
N GLU A 97 16.30 11.74 9.04
CA GLU A 97 17.53 11.14 8.48
C GLU A 97 18.56 10.73 9.54
N ASN A 98 18.44 11.24 10.77
CA ASN A 98 19.25 10.88 11.92
C ASN A 98 18.51 9.95 12.89
N PHE A 99 17.50 9.23 12.43
CA PHE A 99 16.73 8.30 13.24
C PHE A 99 17.65 7.25 13.88
N SER A 100 17.66 7.21 15.22
CA SER A 100 18.63 6.44 16.00
C SER A 100 18.17 5.02 16.33
N CYS A 101 16.87 4.73 16.28
CA CYS A 101 16.32 3.41 16.61
C CYS A 101 16.40 2.46 15.41
N THR A 102 17.62 2.17 14.94
CA THR A 102 17.86 1.28 13.79
C THR A 102 17.86 -0.21 14.16
N HIS A 103 18.00 -0.53 15.45
CA HIS A 103 18.07 -1.89 15.99
C HIS A 103 17.11 -2.08 17.19
N PRO A 104 15.79 -1.93 16.99
CA PRO A 104 14.82 -2.20 18.04
C PRO A 104 14.87 -3.67 18.49
N GLU A 105 14.63 -3.91 19.78
CA GLU A 105 14.61 -5.24 20.40
C GLU A 105 13.36 -6.03 20.03
N SER A 106 12.24 -5.36 19.74
CA SER A 106 10.96 -6.00 19.41
C SER A 106 10.19 -5.23 18.34
N GLY A 107 9.28 -5.93 17.66
CA GLY A 107 8.38 -5.34 16.66
C GLY A 107 7.58 -4.16 17.21
N GLN A 108 7.03 -4.25 18.43
CA GLN A 108 6.26 -3.14 19.01
C GLN A 108 7.15 -1.94 19.32
N GLN A 109 8.36 -2.14 19.87
CA GLN A 109 9.30 -1.05 20.10
C GLN A 109 9.68 -0.33 18.79
N ALA A 110 9.83 -1.09 17.70
CA ALA A 110 10.08 -0.52 16.38
C ALA A 110 8.93 0.40 15.95
N VAL A 111 7.68 -0.09 16.00
CA VAL A 111 6.49 0.69 15.63
C VAL A 111 6.36 1.95 16.48
N ASP A 112 6.58 1.84 17.80
CA ASP A 112 6.48 2.97 18.72
C ASP A 112 7.54 4.03 18.42
N ALA A 113 8.80 3.61 18.17
CA ALA A 113 9.88 4.52 17.83
C ALA A 113 9.61 5.27 16.50
N VAL A 114 9.11 4.56 15.49
CA VAL A 114 8.74 5.16 14.19
C VAL A 114 7.66 6.23 14.39
N ARG A 115 6.60 5.90 15.13
CA ARG A 115 5.50 6.84 15.41
C ARG A 115 5.96 8.03 16.23
N GLN A 116 6.80 7.82 17.24
CA GLN A 116 7.34 8.89 18.08
C GLN A 116 8.21 9.86 17.27
N ALA A 117 8.93 9.34 16.27
CA ALA A 117 9.69 10.14 15.32
C ALA A 117 8.84 10.84 14.24
N GLY A 118 7.52 10.65 14.26
CA GLY A 118 6.60 11.21 13.27
C GLY A 118 6.54 10.43 11.96
N GLY A 119 7.13 9.25 11.87
CA GLY A 119 7.02 8.39 10.69
C GLY A 119 5.70 7.62 10.62
N VAL A 120 5.57 6.78 9.59
CA VAL A 120 4.46 5.84 9.39
C VAL A 120 5.03 4.43 9.27
N ALA A 121 4.52 3.50 10.07
CA ALA A 121 4.98 2.12 10.09
C ALA A 121 4.05 1.20 9.29
N PHE A 122 4.61 0.29 8.50
CA PHE A 122 3.88 -0.75 7.77
C PHE A 122 4.53 -2.12 8.00
N ALA A 123 3.74 -3.19 8.02
CA ALA A 123 4.29 -4.55 7.96
C ALA A 123 4.72 -4.86 6.52
N ALA A 124 6.01 -5.11 6.32
CA ALA A 124 6.55 -5.46 5.01
C ALA A 124 6.39 -6.97 4.77
N HIS A 125 5.92 -7.32 3.57
CA HIS A 125 5.79 -8.68 3.02
C HIS A 125 5.65 -9.83 4.05
N PRO A 126 4.69 -9.79 4.99
CA PRO A 126 4.72 -10.67 6.16
C PRO A 126 4.62 -12.17 5.83
N TYR A 127 3.97 -12.54 4.72
CA TYR A 127 3.92 -13.93 4.25
C TYR A 127 5.31 -14.45 3.83
N TRP A 128 6.14 -13.58 3.24
CA TRP A 128 7.52 -13.91 2.90
C TRP A 128 8.33 -14.24 4.14
N CYS A 129 8.30 -13.36 5.15
CA CYS A 129 8.91 -13.60 6.46
C CYS A 129 8.35 -14.86 7.15
N GLY A 130 7.11 -15.25 6.85
CA GLY A 130 6.44 -16.42 7.39
C GLY A 130 5.54 -16.12 8.59
N PHE A 131 5.05 -14.89 8.73
CA PHE A 131 4.09 -14.49 9.75
C PHE A 131 2.66 -14.88 9.38
N THR A 132 1.87 -15.15 10.41
CA THR A 132 0.41 -15.30 10.35
C THR A 132 -0.30 -13.97 10.61
N ALA A 133 -1.59 -13.86 10.26
CA ALA A 133 -2.37 -12.67 10.63
C ALA A 133 -2.43 -12.46 12.15
N ALA A 134 -2.54 -13.54 12.93
CA ALA A 134 -2.53 -13.47 14.39
C ALA A 134 -1.26 -12.81 14.94
N GLU A 135 -0.10 -13.12 14.35
CA GLU A 135 1.18 -12.49 14.71
C GLU A 135 1.23 -11.04 14.26
N VAL A 136 0.82 -10.73 13.02
CA VAL A 136 0.77 -9.32 12.54
C VAL A 136 -0.12 -8.46 13.44
N MET A 137 -1.25 -9.00 13.92
CA MET A 137 -2.16 -8.31 14.83
C MET A 137 -1.58 -8.02 16.22
N THR A 138 -0.42 -8.58 16.57
CA THR A 138 0.29 -8.21 17.81
C THR A 138 0.94 -6.83 17.70
N LEU A 139 1.22 -6.34 16.48
CA LEU A 139 1.74 -5.01 16.22
C LEU A 139 0.62 -3.96 16.29
N ASN A 140 0.66 -3.12 17.31
CA ASN A 140 -0.26 -2.01 17.45
C ASN A 140 0.36 -0.74 16.87
N GLY A 141 -0.40 -0.02 16.05
CA GLY A 141 0.00 1.29 15.55
C GLY A 141 0.66 1.32 14.17
N ILE A 142 0.80 0.18 13.48
CA ILE A 142 1.07 0.17 12.04
C ILE A 142 -0.13 0.72 11.27
N ALA A 143 0.13 1.40 10.15
CA ALA A 143 -0.91 1.95 9.28
C ALA A 143 -1.48 0.89 8.32
N GLY A 144 -0.67 -0.11 7.97
CA GLY A 144 -1.05 -1.08 6.96
C GLY A 144 -0.05 -2.21 6.77
N ILE A 145 -0.24 -2.92 5.66
CA ILE A 145 0.49 -4.09 5.23
C ILE A 145 0.83 -3.96 3.74
N GLU A 146 1.98 -4.47 3.32
CA GLU A 146 2.23 -4.74 1.91
C GLU A 146 1.34 -5.90 1.43
N VAL A 147 0.25 -5.57 0.74
CA VAL A 147 -0.63 -6.57 0.13
C VAL A 147 -0.01 -7.18 -1.12
N TYR A 148 0.89 -6.43 -1.77
CA TYR A 148 1.72 -6.89 -2.86
C TYR A 148 3.17 -6.42 -2.68
N ASN A 149 4.11 -7.36 -2.85
CA ASN A 149 5.53 -7.07 -2.86
C ASN A 149 6.18 -7.78 -4.05
N THR A 150 6.92 -7.03 -4.88
CA THR A 150 7.47 -7.57 -6.12
C THR A 150 8.64 -8.52 -5.90
N SER A 151 9.60 -8.18 -5.04
CA SER A 151 10.82 -8.97 -4.82
C SER A 151 10.51 -10.41 -4.41
N THR A 152 9.42 -10.60 -3.65
CA THR A 152 9.02 -11.89 -3.09
C THR A 152 8.31 -12.82 -4.09
N ARG A 153 8.01 -12.33 -5.30
CA ARG A 153 7.30 -13.10 -6.34
C ARG A 153 8.06 -14.30 -6.89
N TYR A 154 9.38 -14.29 -6.83
CA TYR A 154 10.20 -15.38 -7.38
C TYR A 154 10.05 -16.68 -6.58
N ILE A 155 9.41 -16.64 -5.42
CA ILE A 155 9.09 -17.81 -4.60
C ILE A 155 7.59 -17.94 -4.29
N GLY A 156 6.73 -17.23 -5.01
CA GLY A 156 5.27 -17.35 -4.90
C GLY A 156 4.69 -16.75 -3.60
N LYS A 157 5.34 -15.74 -3.04
CA LYS A 157 4.94 -15.10 -1.77
C LYS A 157 4.59 -13.61 -1.90
N GLU A 158 4.35 -13.16 -3.11
CA GLU A 158 4.11 -11.76 -3.45
C GLU A 158 2.80 -11.19 -2.92
N TYR A 159 1.78 -12.02 -2.68
CA TYR A 159 0.46 -11.56 -2.22
C TYR A 159 0.22 -11.86 -0.74
N ASN A 160 -0.20 -10.84 0.01
CA ASN A 160 -0.55 -10.93 1.44
C ASN A 160 -2.05 -10.71 1.69
N MET A 161 -2.90 -10.84 0.66
CA MET A 161 -4.34 -10.55 0.75
C MET A 161 -5.05 -11.35 1.84
N THR A 162 -4.74 -12.63 2.03
CA THR A 162 -5.35 -13.45 3.08
C THR A 162 -4.99 -12.97 4.47
N ILE A 163 -3.71 -12.65 4.72
CA ILE A 163 -3.27 -12.08 6.00
C ILE A 163 -3.98 -10.74 6.24
N TRP A 164 -4.09 -9.92 5.20
CA TRP A 164 -4.79 -8.64 5.28
C TRP A 164 -6.27 -8.82 5.62
N ASP A 165 -7.01 -9.67 4.90
CA ASP A 165 -8.43 -9.93 5.14
C ASP A 165 -8.69 -10.49 6.55
N GLU A 166 -7.85 -11.41 7.04
CA GLU A 166 -7.94 -11.93 8.40
C GLU A 166 -7.76 -10.81 9.45
N THR A 167 -6.87 -9.85 9.21
CA THR A 167 -6.70 -8.69 10.12
C THR A 167 -7.93 -7.76 10.08
N LEU A 168 -8.53 -7.56 8.91
CA LEU A 168 -9.74 -6.75 8.74
C LEU A 168 -10.95 -7.40 9.41
N ASP A 169 -11.10 -8.73 9.28
CA ASP A 169 -12.12 -9.55 9.94
C ASP A 169 -12.04 -9.47 11.47
N ALA A 170 -10.82 -9.33 11.99
CA ALA A 170 -10.55 -9.11 13.41
C ALA A 170 -10.72 -7.65 13.86
N GLY A 171 -11.19 -6.76 12.97
CA GLY A 171 -11.50 -5.37 13.29
C GLY A 171 -10.32 -4.40 13.17
N ARG A 172 -9.15 -4.83 12.68
CA ARG A 172 -8.06 -3.90 12.34
C ARG A 172 -8.42 -3.11 11.08
N ASN A 173 -7.93 -1.88 10.97
CA ASN A 173 -8.16 -1.00 9.81
C ASN A 173 -6.89 -0.80 8.99
N TYR A 174 -6.14 -1.88 8.77
CA TYR A 174 -4.88 -1.83 8.04
C TYR A 174 -5.14 -1.51 6.56
N THR A 175 -4.34 -0.58 6.06
CA THR A 175 -4.33 -0.15 4.66
C THR A 175 -3.41 -1.04 3.81
N ALA A 176 -3.52 -0.91 2.49
CA ALA A 176 -2.82 -1.76 1.53
C ALA A 176 -1.72 -1.02 0.76
N LEU A 177 -0.49 -1.53 0.83
CA LEU A 177 0.60 -1.10 -0.04
C LEU A 177 0.87 -2.13 -1.13
N ALA A 178 1.18 -1.64 -2.33
CA ALA A 178 1.90 -2.39 -3.35
C ALA A 178 3.24 -1.71 -3.57
N VAL A 179 4.32 -2.49 -3.59
CA VAL A 179 5.68 -1.97 -3.71
C VAL A 179 6.55 -2.84 -4.62
N ASP A 180 7.65 -2.26 -5.06
CA ASP A 180 8.67 -2.97 -5.81
C ASP A 180 9.63 -3.72 -4.87
N ASP A 181 10.00 -3.15 -3.72
CA ASP A 181 11.03 -3.73 -2.83
C ASP A 181 12.31 -4.02 -3.63
N VAL A 182 12.76 -2.98 -4.34
CA VAL A 182 13.76 -3.12 -5.38
C VAL A 182 15.12 -3.46 -4.78
N HIS A 183 15.70 -4.56 -5.23
CA HIS A 183 17.10 -4.91 -5.01
C HIS A 183 17.88 -4.88 -6.33
N GLY A 184 17.20 -5.09 -7.47
CA GLY A 184 17.80 -4.93 -8.78
C GLY A 184 16.79 -4.78 -9.91
N LYS A 185 17.31 -4.77 -11.14
CA LYS A 185 16.54 -4.50 -12.36
C LYS A 185 15.22 -5.30 -12.50
N PRO A 186 15.16 -6.59 -12.14
CA PRO A 186 13.94 -7.39 -12.30
C PRO A 186 12.74 -6.92 -11.46
N ASP A 187 13.00 -6.16 -10.39
CA ASP A 187 11.99 -5.78 -9.39
C ASP A 187 11.33 -4.43 -9.71
N LEU A 188 11.94 -3.63 -10.58
CA LEU A 188 11.45 -2.31 -10.94
C LEU A 188 10.07 -2.36 -11.63
N PHE A 189 9.17 -1.50 -11.17
CA PHE A 189 7.93 -1.07 -11.80
C PHE A 189 6.88 -2.17 -11.96
N ARG A 190 6.69 -2.98 -10.93
CA ARG A 190 5.72 -4.08 -10.91
C ARG A 190 4.58 -3.84 -9.91
N GLY A 191 4.82 -3.08 -8.84
CA GLY A 191 3.82 -2.69 -7.86
C GLY A 191 4.12 -1.33 -7.25
N TRP A 192 3.11 -0.49 -7.11
CA TRP A 192 3.25 0.84 -6.53
C TRP A 192 1.97 1.31 -5.83
N THR A 193 2.12 2.36 -5.02
CA THR A 193 1.02 2.98 -4.30
C THR A 193 0.68 4.34 -4.92
N MET A 194 -0.60 4.60 -5.14
CA MET A 194 -1.10 5.87 -5.66
C MET A 194 -1.63 6.71 -4.49
N ILE A 195 -0.86 7.71 -4.08
CA ILE A 195 -1.14 8.54 -2.90
C ILE A 195 -1.98 9.75 -3.30
N CYS A 196 -3.11 9.96 -2.62
CA CYS A 196 -3.97 11.13 -2.83
C CYS A 196 -3.69 12.15 -1.72
N ALA A 197 -2.83 13.13 -2.00
CA ALA A 197 -2.35 14.12 -1.03
C ALA A 197 -2.69 15.56 -1.46
N LYS A 198 -2.72 16.48 -0.50
CA LYS A 198 -2.98 17.92 -0.78
C LYS A 198 -1.89 18.56 -1.63
N SER A 199 -0.66 18.09 -1.49
CA SER A 199 0.50 18.55 -2.25
C SER A 199 1.60 17.49 -2.29
N ARG A 200 2.70 17.77 -3.00
CA ARG A 200 3.92 16.96 -3.00
C ARG A 200 4.78 17.10 -1.74
N GLN A 201 4.36 17.93 -0.77
CA GLN A 201 5.13 18.12 0.47
C GLN A 201 5.13 16.84 1.31
N CYS A 202 6.28 16.50 1.91
CA CYS A 202 6.43 15.28 2.72
C CYS A 202 5.33 15.15 3.78
N LYS A 203 4.98 16.25 4.46
CA LYS A 203 3.92 16.26 5.48
C LYS A 203 2.58 15.77 4.92
N ASP A 204 2.14 16.27 3.77
CA ASP A 204 0.84 15.94 3.19
C ASP A 204 0.81 14.49 2.67
N ILE A 205 1.95 14.01 2.16
CA ILE A 205 2.13 12.60 1.77
C ILE A 205 2.02 11.69 3.00
N LEU A 206 2.71 12.02 4.10
CA LEU A 206 2.64 11.23 5.33
C LEU A 206 1.24 11.27 5.96
N ASP A 207 0.54 12.40 5.91
CA ASP A 207 -0.85 12.50 6.37
C ASP A 207 -1.78 11.62 5.53
N ALA A 208 -1.61 11.58 4.21
CA ALA A 208 -2.34 10.68 3.33
C ALA A 208 -2.06 9.20 3.66
N LEU A 209 -0.81 8.84 3.92
CA LEU A 209 -0.43 7.48 4.34
C LEU A 209 -1.01 7.09 5.71
N ARG A 210 -1.10 8.02 6.67
CA ARG A 210 -1.71 7.74 7.98
C ARG A 210 -3.23 7.56 7.89
N ASN A 211 -3.88 8.35 7.06
CA ASN A 211 -5.35 8.38 6.98
C ASN A 211 -5.93 7.43 5.93
N GLY A 212 -5.08 6.72 5.17
CA GLY A 212 -5.54 5.79 4.14
C GLY A 212 -6.00 6.46 2.84
N SER A 213 -5.59 7.70 2.57
CA SER A 213 -5.91 8.42 1.33
C SER A 213 -4.99 7.97 0.18
N PHE A 214 -5.04 6.69 -0.17
CA PHE A 214 -4.26 6.08 -1.24
C PHE A 214 -4.87 4.73 -1.66
N TYR A 215 -4.33 4.14 -2.73
CA TYR A 215 -4.63 2.76 -3.12
C TYR A 215 -3.37 2.06 -3.68
N ALA A 216 -3.36 0.73 -3.61
CA ALA A 216 -2.27 -0.11 -4.12
C ALA A 216 -2.59 -0.61 -5.54
N THR A 217 -1.59 -0.72 -6.41
CA THR A 217 -1.81 -1.19 -7.79
C THR A 217 -0.56 -1.80 -8.44
N GLN A 218 -0.79 -2.65 -9.44
CA GLN A 218 0.21 -3.14 -10.40
C GLN A 218 -0.02 -2.57 -11.81
N GLY A 219 -0.95 -1.64 -11.97
CA GLY A 219 -1.37 -1.12 -13.27
C GLY A 219 -2.77 -0.52 -13.26
N PRO A 220 -3.82 -1.28 -12.88
CA PRO A 220 -5.19 -0.77 -12.88
C PRO A 220 -5.35 0.47 -11.98
N GLU A 221 -6.05 1.49 -12.47
CA GLU A 221 -6.19 2.75 -11.75
C GLU A 221 -7.63 2.97 -11.31
N PHE A 222 -7.81 3.45 -10.08
CA PHE A 222 -9.07 4.01 -9.63
C PHE A 222 -9.11 5.50 -9.99
N HIS A 223 -10.17 5.93 -10.66
CA HIS A 223 -10.45 7.34 -10.95
C HIS A 223 -11.37 7.97 -9.89
N ARG A 224 -12.28 7.18 -9.31
CA ARG A 224 -13.20 7.62 -8.25
C ARG A 224 -13.49 6.47 -7.30
N LEU A 225 -13.53 6.75 -6.00
CA LEU A 225 -14.02 5.86 -4.95
C LEU A 225 -14.93 6.64 -4.00
N SER A 226 -16.18 6.21 -3.87
CA SER A 226 -17.16 6.88 -3.02
C SER A 226 -18.01 5.87 -2.25
N PHE A 227 -18.22 6.12 -0.96
CA PHE A 227 -19.16 5.39 -0.14
C PHE A 227 -20.00 6.39 0.67
N HIS A 228 -21.28 6.53 0.32
CA HIS A 228 -22.21 7.42 1.01
C HIS A 228 -23.60 6.78 1.08
N ASP A 229 -24.33 7.01 2.17
CA ASP A 229 -25.70 6.52 2.37
C ASP A 229 -25.88 5.00 2.10
N GLY A 230 -24.85 4.22 2.42
CA GLY A 230 -24.81 2.78 2.18
C GLY A 230 -24.67 2.37 0.71
N ILE A 231 -24.29 3.28 -0.19
CA ILE A 231 -24.06 2.99 -1.61
C ILE A 231 -22.57 3.21 -1.90
N PHE A 232 -21.93 2.18 -2.46
CA PHE A 232 -20.57 2.26 -2.97
C PHE A 232 -20.56 2.46 -4.47
N GLU A 233 -19.73 3.40 -4.94
CA GLU A 233 -19.50 3.68 -6.35
C GLU A 233 -18.00 3.79 -6.63
N ALA A 234 -17.56 3.20 -7.74
CA ALA A 234 -16.20 3.37 -8.23
C ALA A 234 -16.14 3.52 -9.75
N GLU A 235 -15.16 4.29 -10.20
CA GLU A 235 -14.75 4.41 -11.61
C GLU A 235 -13.26 4.05 -11.69
N PHE A 236 -12.87 3.31 -12.72
CA PHE A 236 -11.53 2.75 -12.85
C PHE A 236 -11.18 2.43 -14.31
N THR A 237 -9.91 2.14 -14.59
CA THR A 237 -9.47 1.64 -15.91
C THR A 237 -10.18 0.33 -16.27
N PRO A 238 -10.41 0.00 -17.56
CA PRO A 238 -11.02 -1.27 -17.95
C PRO A 238 -10.39 -2.48 -17.25
N CYS A 239 -11.23 -3.32 -16.62
CA CYS A 239 -10.83 -4.48 -15.85
C CYS A 239 -11.71 -5.69 -16.17
N ALA A 240 -11.09 -6.87 -16.21
CA ALA A 240 -11.76 -8.16 -16.40
C ALA A 240 -12.47 -8.67 -15.12
N ALA A 241 -12.10 -8.15 -13.95
CA ALA A 241 -12.84 -8.37 -12.72
C ALA A 241 -12.90 -7.11 -11.83
N ALA A 242 -14.05 -6.89 -11.20
CA ALA A 242 -14.28 -5.86 -10.21
C ALA A 242 -15.18 -6.41 -9.09
N VAL A 243 -14.61 -6.54 -7.90
CA VAL A 243 -15.24 -7.22 -6.75
C VAL A 243 -15.05 -6.40 -5.49
N LEU A 244 -16.10 -6.30 -4.67
CA LEU A 244 -15.96 -5.90 -3.28
C LEU A 244 -15.75 -7.15 -2.43
N VAL A 245 -14.57 -7.28 -1.83
CA VAL A 245 -14.28 -8.31 -0.83
C VAL A 245 -14.77 -7.79 0.51
N GLY A 246 -15.64 -8.56 1.17
CA GLY A 246 -16.22 -8.19 2.46
C GLY A 246 -15.80 -9.14 3.57
N ARG A 247 -16.37 -8.90 4.75
CA ARG A 247 -16.11 -9.70 5.95
C ARG A 247 -16.52 -11.17 5.77
N GLN A 248 -15.68 -12.09 6.24
CA GLN A 248 -15.94 -13.55 6.20
C GLN A 248 -16.36 -14.03 4.80
N SER A 249 -17.52 -14.68 4.67
CA SER A 249 -18.04 -15.18 3.39
C SER A 249 -18.75 -14.12 2.54
N SER A 250 -18.70 -12.84 2.93
CA SER A 250 -19.41 -11.76 2.25
C SER A 250 -18.58 -11.22 1.08
N GLY A 251 -19.26 -10.92 -0.03
CA GLY A 251 -18.64 -10.25 -1.17
C GLY A 251 -19.67 -9.83 -2.19
N TYR A 252 -19.32 -8.85 -3.02
CA TYR A 252 -20.20 -8.28 -4.03
C TYR A 252 -19.48 -8.22 -5.37
N CYS A 253 -19.93 -9.02 -6.33
CA CYS A 253 -19.33 -9.09 -7.65
C CYS A 253 -20.04 -8.11 -8.59
N ALA A 254 -19.31 -7.14 -9.14
CA ALA A 254 -19.81 -6.34 -10.26
C ALA A 254 -19.48 -7.01 -11.60
N ALA A 255 -18.27 -7.55 -11.73
CA ALA A 255 -17.86 -8.29 -12.91
C ALA A 255 -16.80 -9.34 -12.57
N ILE A 256 -16.90 -10.48 -13.25
CA ILE A 256 -15.83 -11.45 -13.38
C ILE A 256 -15.91 -12.08 -14.77
N GLU A 257 -14.78 -12.21 -15.45
CA GLU A 257 -14.72 -12.93 -16.70
C GLU A 257 -15.11 -14.41 -16.48
N ALA A 258 -16.33 -14.75 -16.89
CA ALA A 258 -16.86 -16.10 -16.87
C ALA A 258 -17.88 -16.23 -18.01
N PRO A 259 -17.98 -17.39 -18.69
CA PRO A 259 -18.94 -17.60 -19.78
C PRO A 259 -20.40 -17.35 -19.39
N ASP A 260 -20.77 -17.64 -18.12
CA ASP A 260 -22.13 -17.53 -17.58
C ASP A 260 -22.18 -16.78 -16.23
N GLY A 261 -21.14 -16.03 -15.86
CA GLY A 261 -21.06 -15.32 -14.57
C GLY A 261 -21.65 -13.90 -14.57
N PRO A 262 -21.65 -13.19 -13.44
CA PRO A 262 -22.02 -11.78 -13.41
C PRO A 262 -21.06 -10.92 -14.26
N GLY A 263 -21.60 -10.13 -15.19
CA GLY A 263 -20.80 -9.21 -16.03
C GLY A 263 -20.09 -9.87 -17.23
N THR A 264 -20.67 -10.91 -17.83
CA THR A 264 -19.99 -11.76 -18.82
C THR A 264 -19.38 -11.04 -20.04
N GLY A 265 -18.15 -11.45 -20.36
CA GLY A 265 -17.52 -11.32 -21.69
C GLY A 265 -16.94 -9.95 -22.06
N ARG A 266 -16.93 -8.96 -21.15
CA ARG A 266 -16.38 -7.62 -21.42
C ARG A 266 -15.72 -7.03 -20.18
N GLU A 267 -14.67 -6.25 -20.40
CA GLU A 267 -14.09 -5.42 -19.35
C GLU A 267 -15.13 -4.40 -18.84
N VAL A 268 -15.08 -4.12 -17.54
CA VAL A 268 -15.85 -3.05 -16.91
C VAL A 268 -14.93 -1.94 -16.42
N SER A 269 -15.42 -0.71 -16.38
CA SER A 269 -14.67 0.48 -15.93
C SER A 269 -15.37 1.25 -14.81
N GLN A 270 -16.46 0.70 -14.29
CA GLN A 270 -17.25 1.29 -13.21
C GLN A 270 -18.00 0.20 -12.44
N MET A 271 -18.32 0.47 -11.19
CA MET A 271 -19.21 -0.38 -10.39
C MET A 271 -20.07 0.46 -9.45
N ARG A 272 -21.26 -0.05 -9.14
CA ARG A 272 -22.16 0.51 -8.12
C ARG A 272 -22.80 -0.61 -7.34
N ILE A 273 -22.61 -0.62 -6.03
CA ILE A 273 -23.12 -1.67 -5.12
C ILE A 273 -23.93 -1.02 -4.00
N ASP A 274 -25.13 -1.53 -3.77
CA ASP A 274 -26.00 -1.13 -2.66
C ASP A 274 -25.72 -2.01 -1.44
N LEU A 275 -25.21 -1.39 -0.38
CA LEU A 275 -24.79 -2.02 0.87
C LEU A 275 -25.69 -1.62 2.04
N ARG A 276 -26.86 -1.00 1.80
CA ARG A 276 -27.79 -0.59 2.87
C ARG A 276 -28.32 -1.75 3.72
N GLN A 277 -28.24 -2.98 3.21
CA GLN A 277 -28.60 -4.20 3.93
C GLN A 277 -27.38 -4.98 4.44
N ALA A 278 -26.16 -4.48 4.23
CA ALA A 278 -24.96 -5.12 4.76
C ALA A 278 -24.90 -4.99 6.29
N GLN A 279 -24.18 -5.91 6.94
CA GLN A 279 -24.07 -5.95 8.39
C GLN A 279 -23.40 -4.67 8.92
N PRO A 280 -24.03 -3.88 9.82
CA PRO A 280 -23.37 -2.74 10.44
C PRO A 280 -22.12 -3.14 11.23
N GLY A 281 -21.08 -2.30 11.18
CA GLY A 281 -19.77 -2.56 11.78
C GLY A 281 -18.88 -3.51 10.97
N SER A 282 -19.31 -3.92 9.77
CA SER A 282 -18.49 -4.73 8.85
C SER A 282 -17.57 -3.84 8.01
N TYR A 283 -16.86 -4.46 7.05
CA TYR A 283 -16.03 -3.75 6.09
C TYR A 283 -16.21 -4.33 4.69
N PHE A 284 -15.77 -3.56 3.71
CA PHE A 284 -15.45 -4.06 2.38
C PHE A 284 -14.22 -3.35 1.81
N ARG A 285 -13.59 -3.95 0.81
CA ARG A 285 -12.54 -3.33 0.00
C ARG A 285 -12.77 -3.66 -1.47
N CYS A 286 -12.43 -2.74 -2.36
CA CYS A 286 -12.52 -2.97 -3.81
C CYS A 286 -11.25 -3.65 -4.32
N GLN A 287 -11.41 -4.68 -5.14
CA GLN A 287 -10.36 -5.40 -5.81
C GLN A 287 -10.65 -5.46 -7.31
N LEU A 288 -9.68 -4.99 -8.10
CA LEU A 288 -9.71 -5.01 -9.54
C LEU A 288 -8.70 -6.03 -10.09
N ARG A 289 -8.99 -6.59 -11.25
CA ARG A 289 -8.04 -7.36 -12.06
C ARG A 289 -8.23 -7.03 -13.53
N ASP A 290 -7.15 -6.64 -14.22
CA ASP A 290 -7.19 -6.44 -15.67
C ASP A 290 -7.05 -7.76 -16.45
N ALA A 291 -7.19 -7.69 -17.78
CA ALA A 291 -7.07 -8.85 -18.65
C ALA A 291 -5.68 -9.52 -18.64
N SER A 292 -4.64 -8.81 -18.17
CA SER A 292 -3.28 -9.36 -18.00
C SER A 292 -3.03 -9.98 -16.62
N GLY A 293 -4.03 -9.94 -15.73
CA GLY A 293 -3.93 -10.45 -14.37
C GLY A 293 -3.33 -9.46 -13.37
N ARG A 294 -3.04 -8.23 -13.76
CA ARG A 294 -2.55 -7.19 -12.83
C ARG A 294 -3.71 -6.69 -11.97
N MET A 295 -3.40 -6.40 -10.72
CA MET A 295 -4.39 -6.12 -9.69
C MET A 295 -4.33 -4.67 -9.20
N ALA A 296 -5.43 -4.19 -8.62
CA ALA A 296 -5.45 -3.01 -7.77
C ALA A 296 -6.38 -3.21 -6.58
N TRP A 297 -6.05 -2.55 -5.47
CA TRP A 297 -6.74 -2.70 -4.18
C TRP A 297 -7.01 -1.33 -3.56
N SER A 298 -8.28 -1.04 -3.27
CA SER A 298 -8.62 0.09 -2.40
C SER A 298 -8.29 -0.22 -0.95
N ASN A 299 -8.12 0.82 -0.13
CA ASN A 299 -8.19 0.67 1.32
C ASN A 299 -9.61 0.24 1.78
N PRO A 300 -9.76 -0.32 3.00
CA PRO A 300 -11.05 -0.79 3.48
C PRO A 300 -12.00 0.38 3.80
N PHE A 301 -13.28 0.19 3.50
CA PHE A 301 -14.38 1.04 3.91
C PHE A 301 -15.16 0.36 5.03
N ARG A 302 -15.63 1.14 6.01
CA ARG A 302 -16.48 0.66 7.11
C ARG A 302 -17.94 0.90 6.78
N ILE A 303 -18.78 -0.09 7.11
CA ILE A 303 -20.24 -0.06 6.97
C ILE A 303 -20.87 0.21 8.33
#